data_AF-A0A5R8Z1F9-F1
#
_entry.id   AF-A0A5R8Z1F9-F1
#
_cell.length_a   1.000
_cell.length_b   1.000
_cell.length_c   1.000
_cell.angle_alpha   90.00
_cell.angle_beta   90.00
_cell.angle_gamma   90.00
#
_symmetry.space_group_name_H-M   'P 1'
#
loop_
_entity.id
_entity.type
_entity.pdbx_description
1 polymer ?
#
loop_
_entity_poly.entity_id
_entity_poly.type
_entity_poly.pdbx_seq_one_letter_code
_entity_poly.pdbx_strand_id
1 'polypeptide(L)'
;MSRLPSVGIAGESAAGPARERTDDFGLPCLCATSGQRHLVSGEEHSMTRWVHLAAVAVLGAGLAAVPGAAQAAPAHDPMAQQQSAARSVAVTFNNTTKCVLTLRDKELNHGIWVTHPARTIQPGTSDNFETESDGVMTGTEAAVSYLASNCTQSGKRIRFHWDNPYTGRNSYDWDQTDQVFDTDYTGGNGNNASVTATVSAPD
;
A
#
# COMPACT_ATOMS: atom_id res chain seq x y z
N MET A 1 -62.62 -16.97 -24.34
CA MET A 1 -63.37 -15.74 -24.64
C MET A 1 -62.40 -14.57 -24.47
N SER A 2 -62.11 -13.89 -25.60
CA SER A 2 -61.66 -12.48 -25.74
C SER A 2 -60.39 -12.02 -25.03
N ARG A 3 -59.44 -11.26 -25.59
CA ARG A 3 -59.12 -10.69 -26.91
C ARG A 3 -57.65 -10.20 -26.78
N LEU A 4 -56.82 -10.41 -27.79
CA LEU A 4 -55.69 -9.53 -28.18
C LEU A 4 -56.15 -8.75 -29.45
N PRO A 5 -55.41 -7.81 -30.08
CA PRO A 5 -54.26 -6.94 -29.71
C PRO A 5 -54.47 -5.46 -30.21
N SER A 6 -53.40 -4.63 -30.26
CA SER A 6 -53.08 -3.49 -31.18
C SER A 6 -52.58 -2.24 -30.44
N VAL A 7 -51.35 -1.73 -30.64
CA VAL A 7 -50.66 -1.15 -31.82
C VAL A 7 -50.80 0.38 -31.89
N GLY A 8 -49.64 1.07 -32.01
CA GLY A 8 -49.48 2.36 -32.68
C GLY A 8 -48.74 3.43 -31.86
N ILE A 9 -47.87 4.30 -32.37
CA ILE A 9 -47.31 4.57 -33.71
C ILE A 9 -46.00 5.38 -33.50
N ALA A 10 -45.09 5.25 -34.47
CA ALA A 10 -43.81 5.93 -34.63
C ALA A 10 -43.87 7.47 -34.72
N GLY A 11 -42.73 8.10 -34.43
CA GLY A 11 -42.37 9.45 -34.86
C GLY A 11 -40.93 9.44 -35.36
N GLU A 12 -40.77 9.68 -36.66
CA GLU A 12 -39.55 9.56 -37.47
C GLU A 12 -39.16 10.95 -38.00
N SER A 13 -37.88 11.12 -38.36
CA SER A 13 -37.30 12.16 -39.26
C SER A 13 -37.00 13.55 -38.64
N ALA A 14 -35.91 14.27 -38.94
CA ALA A 14 -35.05 14.35 -40.13
C ALA A 14 -33.63 14.84 -39.74
N ALA A 15 -32.53 14.25 -40.25
CA ALA A 15 -31.78 14.59 -41.46
C ALA A 15 -30.96 15.91 -41.43
N GLY A 16 -29.64 15.79 -41.60
CA GLY A 16 -28.70 16.86 -41.96
C GLY A 16 -27.34 16.27 -42.38
N PRO A 17 -26.75 16.63 -43.54
CA PRO A 17 -25.81 15.77 -44.27
C PRO A 17 -24.31 16.10 -44.11
N ALA A 18 -23.52 15.19 -44.67
CA ALA A 18 -22.07 15.12 -44.81
C ALA A 18 -21.35 16.37 -45.33
N ARG A 19 -20.08 16.51 -44.92
CA ARG A 19 -19.01 17.03 -45.79
C ARG A 19 -17.68 16.37 -45.45
N GLU A 20 -17.23 15.52 -46.37
CA GLU A 20 -15.82 15.24 -46.63
C GLU A 20 -15.11 16.54 -47.02
N ARG A 21 -13.87 16.71 -46.56
CA ARG A 21 -12.84 17.41 -47.33
C ARG A 21 -11.49 16.73 -47.06
N THR A 22 -10.99 16.13 -48.13
CA THR A 22 -9.62 15.73 -48.39
C THR A 22 -8.70 16.95 -48.44
N ASP A 23 -7.41 16.67 -48.71
CA ASP A 23 -6.28 17.59 -48.99
C ASP A 23 -5.36 17.67 -47.75
N ASP A 24 -4.40 16.76 -47.57
CA ASP A 24 -3.23 16.50 -48.43
C ASP A 24 -2.51 17.80 -48.82
N PHE A 25 -1.60 18.22 -47.95
CA PHE A 25 -0.42 18.99 -48.34
C PHE A 25 0.79 18.32 -47.71
N GLY A 26 1.56 17.65 -48.57
CA GLY A 26 2.87 17.15 -48.22
C GLY A 26 3.84 18.27 -47.85
N LEU A 27 4.89 17.89 -47.13
CA LEU A 27 6.22 17.75 -47.73
C LEU A 27 7.20 17.16 -46.69
N PRO A 28 8.07 16.23 -47.12
CA PRO A 28 9.17 15.68 -46.33
C PRO A 28 10.48 16.43 -46.62
N CYS A 29 11.37 16.50 -45.62
CA CYS A 29 12.83 16.64 -45.77
C CYS A 29 13.48 16.38 -44.39
N LEU A 30 14.08 15.21 -44.14
CA LEU A 30 15.48 14.87 -44.40
C LEU A 30 16.47 15.94 -43.93
N CYS A 31 17.15 15.67 -42.80
CA CYS A 31 18.61 15.60 -42.78
C CYS A 31 19.14 14.85 -41.55
N ALA A 32 20.07 13.96 -41.82
CA ALA A 32 20.74 13.07 -40.89
C ALA A 32 21.87 13.77 -40.11
N THR A 33 22.21 13.21 -38.95
CA THR A 33 23.56 13.18 -38.37
C THR A 33 23.55 12.02 -37.37
N SER A 34 24.13 10.87 -37.74
CA SER A 34 25.52 10.52 -37.44
C SER A 34 25.78 10.72 -35.95
N GLY A 35 25.57 9.70 -35.12
CA GLY A 35 26.54 8.61 -35.02
C GLY A 35 27.54 8.96 -33.92
N GLN A 36 27.36 8.39 -32.73
CA GLN A 36 28.48 8.10 -31.84
C GLN A 36 28.05 6.98 -30.88
N ARG A 37 28.43 5.75 -31.23
CA ARG A 37 28.59 4.69 -30.24
C ARG A 37 29.79 5.11 -29.39
N HIS A 38 29.59 5.33 -28.10
CA HIS A 38 30.67 5.26 -27.13
C HIS A 38 30.31 4.14 -26.16
N LEU A 39 30.88 2.97 -26.44
CA LEU A 39 31.08 1.93 -25.45
C LEU A 39 31.98 2.52 -24.36
N VAL A 40 31.39 2.91 -23.22
CA VAL A 40 32.16 3.06 -21.99
C VAL A 40 32.07 1.73 -21.27
N SER A 41 33.14 0.98 -21.46
CA SER A 41 33.58 -0.17 -20.67
C SER A 41 33.95 0.28 -19.25
N GLY A 42 33.62 -0.55 -18.26
CA GLY A 42 34.09 -0.43 -16.88
C GLY A 42 33.31 0.62 -16.08
N GLU A 43 32.99 0.44 -14.80
CA GLU A 43 33.72 -0.29 -13.78
C GLU A 43 32.75 -0.58 -12.62
N GLU A 44 32.77 -1.80 -12.11
CA GLU A 44 32.02 -2.19 -10.92
C GLU A 44 32.67 -1.59 -9.68
N HIS A 45 31.93 -0.77 -8.94
CA HIS A 45 32.23 -0.46 -7.53
C HIS A 45 30.99 -0.88 -6.74
N SER A 46 30.81 -2.18 -6.43
CA SER A 46 31.51 -2.87 -5.34
C SER A 46 31.72 -1.95 -4.14
N MET A 47 30.61 -1.58 -3.48
CA MET A 47 30.66 -0.95 -2.16
C MET A 47 31.36 -1.91 -1.21
N THR A 48 32.61 -1.54 -0.96
CA THR A 48 33.66 -2.34 -0.38
C THR A 48 33.34 -2.60 1.08
N ARG A 49 33.25 -3.89 1.42
CA ARG A 49 33.38 -4.40 2.79
C ARG A 49 34.63 -3.79 3.42
N TRP A 50 34.44 -2.96 4.43
CA TRP A 50 35.52 -2.56 5.31
C TRP A 50 35.84 -3.73 6.25
N VAL A 51 36.80 -4.57 5.85
CA VAL A 51 37.51 -5.47 6.75
C VAL A 51 38.83 -4.79 7.11
N HIS A 52 38.88 -4.15 8.27
CA HIS A 52 40.15 -3.70 8.83
C HIS A 52 40.95 -4.92 9.27
N LEU A 53 41.97 -5.28 8.49
CA LEU A 53 43.09 -6.11 8.93
C LEU A 53 44.02 -5.23 9.76
N ALA A 54 44.02 -5.42 11.07
CA ALA A 54 45.11 -4.96 11.93
C ALA A 54 46.05 -6.15 12.18
N ALA A 55 47.21 -6.14 11.53
CA ALA A 55 48.34 -6.98 11.90
C ALA A 55 49.48 -6.06 12.36
N VAL A 56 49.70 -6.00 13.68
CA VAL A 56 50.95 -5.48 14.25
C VAL A 56 51.42 -6.49 15.28
N ALA A 57 52.47 -7.22 14.92
CA ALA A 57 53.26 -8.02 15.84
C ALA A 57 54.43 -7.17 16.35
N VAL A 58 54.52 -6.97 17.67
CA VAL A 58 55.73 -6.49 18.34
C VAL A 58 55.97 -7.37 19.57
N LEU A 59 57.13 -8.03 19.57
CA LEU A 59 57.74 -8.72 20.71
C LEU A 59 58.44 -7.67 21.60
N GLY A 60 58.19 -7.67 22.92
CA GLY A 60 59.00 -6.88 23.85
C GLY A 60 58.41 -6.79 25.26
N ALA A 61 59.13 -7.34 26.23
CA ALA A 61 58.76 -7.48 27.64
C ALA A 61 58.66 -6.16 28.40
N GLY A 62 57.64 -6.04 29.25
CA GLY A 62 57.49 -4.97 30.24
C GLY A 62 56.19 -5.12 31.03
N LEU A 63 56.25 -5.75 32.21
CA LEU A 63 55.15 -5.84 33.16
C LEU A 63 54.89 -4.46 33.78
N ALA A 64 53.88 -3.75 33.30
CA ALA A 64 53.24 -2.66 34.03
C ALA A 64 51.75 -3.01 34.17
N ALA A 65 51.35 -3.37 35.39
CA ALA A 65 49.96 -3.65 35.73
C ALA A 65 49.15 -2.34 35.66
N VAL A 66 48.38 -2.17 34.59
CA VAL A 66 47.33 -1.15 34.53
C VAL A 66 46.07 -1.78 35.13
N PRO A 67 45.49 -1.25 36.21
CA PRO A 67 44.23 -1.76 36.72
C PRO A 67 43.16 -1.54 35.64
N GLY A 68 42.63 -2.65 35.12
CA GLY A 68 41.48 -2.64 34.24
C GLY A 68 40.28 -2.10 34.99
N ALA A 69 39.90 -0.85 34.72
CA ALA A 69 38.57 -0.38 35.04
C ALA A 69 37.60 -1.15 34.14
N ALA A 70 37.00 -2.20 34.68
CA ALA A 70 35.85 -2.85 34.09
C ALA A 70 34.78 -1.77 33.88
N GLN A 71 34.62 -1.31 32.65
CA GLN A 71 33.52 -0.46 32.27
C GLN A 71 32.27 -1.33 32.42
N ALA A 72 31.56 -1.13 33.52
CA ALA A 72 30.23 -1.71 33.70
C ALA A 72 29.39 -1.27 32.50
N ALA A 73 28.99 -2.23 31.67
CA ALA A 73 28.03 -1.99 30.61
C ALA A 73 26.79 -1.31 31.22
N PRO A 74 26.19 -0.31 30.55
CA PRO A 74 24.94 0.28 31.03
C PRO A 74 23.92 -0.85 31.16
N ALA A 75 23.43 -1.05 32.39
CA ALA A 75 22.29 -1.90 32.65
C ALA A 75 21.12 -1.32 31.83
N HIS A 76 20.59 -2.12 30.91
CA HIS A 76 19.33 -1.79 30.25
C HIS A 76 18.25 -1.75 31.33
N ASP A 77 17.54 -0.63 31.44
CA ASP A 77 16.37 -0.50 32.31
C ASP A 77 15.36 -1.61 31.97
N PRO A 78 15.06 -2.56 32.88
CA PRO A 78 14.12 -3.64 32.60
C PRO A 78 12.65 -3.19 32.69
N MET A 79 12.37 -1.88 32.65
CA MET A 79 11.03 -1.32 32.91
C MET A 79 10.38 -0.59 31.74
N ALA A 80 10.97 -0.62 30.54
CA ALA A 80 10.19 -0.48 29.31
C ALA A 80 9.45 -1.81 29.07
N GLN A 81 8.59 -2.20 30.02
CA GLN A 81 7.72 -3.35 29.85
C GLN A 81 6.73 -2.94 28.78
N GLN A 82 6.99 -3.41 27.56
CA GLN A 82 6.14 -3.26 26.40
C GLN A 82 4.77 -3.78 26.77
N GLN A 83 3.90 -2.89 27.25
CA GLN A 83 2.55 -3.23 27.66
C GLN A 83 1.83 -3.69 26.41
N SER A 84 1.71 -5.00 26.24
CA SER A 84 0.99 -5.55 25.10
C SER A 84 -0.44 -5.04 25.17
N ALA A 85 -0.91 -4.43 24.09
CA ALA A 85 -2.27 -3.94 24.00
C ALA A 85 -3.27 -5.07 24.28
N ALA A 86 -4.38 -4.72 24.92
CA ALA A 86 -5.45 -5.69 25.19
C ALA A 86 -6.17 -6.11 23.91
N ARG A 87 -6.19 -5.22 22.91
CA ARG A 87 -6.77 -5.43 21.59
C ARG A 87 -5.82 -4.92 20.51
N SER A 88 -5.66 -5.67 19.42
CA SER A 88 -4.98 -5.19 18.21
C SER A 88 -5.63 -5.75 16.94
N VAL A 89 -5.41 -5.06 15.82
CA VAL A 89 -5.80 -5.52 14.49
C VAL A 89 -4.66 -5.26 13.53
N ALA A 90 -4.01 -6.33 13.10
CA ALA A 90 -3.07 -6.32 11.98
C ALA A 90 -3.83 -6.59 10.68
N VAL A 91 -3.73 -5.66 9.74
CA VAL A 91 -4.38 -5.74 8.42
C VAL A 91 -3.33 -6.02 7.36
N THR A 92 -3.54 -7.08 6.58
CA THR A 92 -2.90 -7.25 5.27
C THR A 92 -3.88 -6.82 4.20
N PHE A 93 -3.60 -5.71 3.52
CA PHE A 93 -4.45 -5.15 2.48
C PHE A 93 -3.93 -5.53 1.10
N ASN A 94 -4.63 -6.44 0.41
CA ASN A 94 -4.28 -6.95 -0.91
C ASN A 94 -4.97 -6.13 -2.00
N ASN A 95 -4.17 -5.44 -2.81
CA ASN A 95 -4.63 -4.81 -4.04
C ASN A 95 -4.45 -5.78 -5.21
N THR A 96 -5.48 -6.56 -5.54
CA THR A 96 -5.45 -7.46 -6.71
C THR A 96 -6.00 -6.79 -7.97
N THR A 97 -6.38 -5.52 -7.87
CA THR A 97 -6.76 -4.71 -9.04
C THR A 97 -5.55 -4.38 -9.92
N LYS A 98 -5.82 -3.83 -11.11
CA LYS A 98 -4.81 -3.20 -11.98
C LYS A 98 -4.53 -1.73 -11.63
N CYS A 99 -5.16 -1.22 -10.58
CA CYS A 99 -5.05 0.18 -10.16
C CYS A 99 -3.90 0.41 -9.20
N VAL A 100 -3.29 1.59 -9.29
CA VAL A 100 -2.48 2.14 -8.21
C VAL A 100 -3.43 2.73 -7.18
N LEU A 101 -3.37 2.24 -5.93
CA LEU A 101 -4.19 2.76 -4.83
C LEU A 101 -3.40 3.81 -4.07
N THR A 102 -3.90 5.04 -4.01
CA THR A 102 -3.28 6.12 -3.23
C THR A 102 -4.09 6.41 -1.99
N LEU A 103 -3.46 6.36 -0.82
CA LEU A 103 -4.11 6.64 0.45
C LEU A 103 -4.66 8.07 0.43
N ARG A 104 -5.96 8.18 0.67
CA ARG A 104 -6.66 9.46 0.84
C ARG A 104 -6.70 9.83 2.30
N ASP A 105 -7.26 8.94 3.11
CA ASP A 105 -7.52 9.18 4.52
C ASP A 105 -7.23 7.93 5.33
N LYS A 106 -6.79 8.14 6.57
CA LYS A 106 -6.72 7.13 7.62
C LYS A 106 -7.40 7.70 8.86
N GLU A 107 -8.45 7.02 9.29
CA GLU A 107 -9.28 7.42 10.43
C GLU A 107 -8.95 6.50 11.60
N LEU A 108 -9.03 7.04 12.81
CA LEU A 108 -8.78 6.31 14.05
C LEU A 108 -9.78 6.81 15.09
N ASN A 109 -10.81 6.01 15.33
CA ASN A 109 -11.88 6.33 16.27
C ASN A 109 -11.43 5.94 17.69
N HIS A 110 -10.73 4.80 17.81
CA HIS A 110 -10.20 4.29 19.06
C HIS A 110 -8.84 3.60 18.87
N GLY A 111 -7.97 3.73 19.89
CA GLY A 111 -6.64 3.14 19.91
C GLY A 111 -5.56 4.06 19.36
N ILE A 112 -4.46 3.44 18.91
CA ILE A 112 -3.31 4.06 18.26
C ILE A 112 -2.89 3.26 17.02
N TRP A 113 -2.24 3.92 16.08
CA TRP A 113 -1.54 3.24 14.99
C TRP A 113 -0.20 2.70 15.48
N VAL A 114 0.04 1.40 15.29
CA VAL A 114 1.35 0.76 15.49
C VAL A 114 2.16 0.87 14.21
N THR A 115 1.55 0.46 13.10
CA THR A 115 2.12 0.61 11.75
C THR A 115 1.10 1.34 10.89
N HIS A 116 1.53 2.45 10.27
CA HIS A 116 0.65 3.22 9.41
C HIS A 116 0.53 2.61 8.00
N PRO A 117 -0.62 2.76 7.34
CA PRO A 117 -0.77 2.39 5.93
C PRO A 117 0.18 3.18 5.04
N ALA A 118 0.71 2.51 4.02
CA ALA A 118 1.53 3.12 2.99
C ALA A 118 0.73 4.15 2.19
N ARG A 119 1.43 5.18 1.70
CA ARG A 119 0.81 6.22 0.86
C ARG A 119 0.29 5.65 -0.47
N THR A 120 0.90 4.57 -0.96
CA THR A 120 0.56 3.98 -2.25
C THR A 120 0.75 2.47 -2.22
N ILE A 121 -0.20 1.74 -2.82
CA ILE A 121 -0.14 0.29 -3.04
C ILE A 121 -0.17 0.05 -4.54
N GLN A 122 0.83 -0.67 -5.06
CA GLN A 122 0.95 -0.97 -6.49
C GLN A 122 -0.04 -2.06 -6.91
N PRO A 123 -0.40 -2.14 -8.20
CA PRO A 123 -1.21 -3.24 -8.74
C PRO A 123 -0.63 -4.61 -8.39
N GLY A 124 -1.47 -5.54 -7.94
CA GLY A 124 -1.06 -6.91 -7.59
C GLY A 124 -0.17 -7.02 -6.35
N THR A 125 -0.05 -5.97 -5.54
CA THR A 125 0.77 -5.96 -4.32
C THR A 125 -0.07 -5.77 -3.07
N SER A 126 0.56 -5.87 -1.91
CA SER A 126 -0.10 -5.73 -0.61
C SER A 126 0.62 -4.74 0.28
N ASP A 127 -0.12 -4.19 1.24
CA ASP A 127 0.39 -3.38 2.33
C ASP A 127 0.02 -3.99 3.68
N ASN A 128 0.79 -3.68 4.72
CA ASN A 128 0.53 -4.15 6.08
C ASN A 128 0.53 -2.98 7.05
N PHE A 129 -0.53 -2.88 7.84
CA PHE A 129 -0.68 -1.85 8.86
C PHE A 129 -1.43 -2.39 10.06
N GLU A 130 -1.27 -1.73 11.21
CA GLU A 130 -1.78 -2.24 12.47
C GLU A 130 -2.22 -1.10 13.40
N THR A 131 -3.32 -1.35 14.10
CA THR A 131 -3.76 -0.52 15.23
C THR A 131 -3.89 -1.36 16.49
N GLU A 132 -3.76 -0.70 17.64
CA GLU A 132 -3.90 -1.33 18.94
C GLU A 132 -4.63 -0.42 19.95
N SER A 133 -5.20 -1.01 21.00
CA SER A 133 -5.81 -0.27 22.10
C SER A 133 -4.76 0.38 22.99
N ASP A 134 -4.93 1.66 23.32
CA ASP A 134 -4.04 2.45 24.20
C ASP A 134 -4.71 2.90 25.51
N GLY A 135 -5.97 2.51 25.73
CA GLY A 135 -6.80 2.93 26.85
C GLY A 135 -7.22 1.79 27.78
N VAL A 136 -7.74 2.17 28.95
CA VAL A 136 -8.30 1.22 29.92
C VAL A 136 -9.67 0.77 29.46
N MET A 137 -9.84 -0.54 29.26
CA MET A 137 -11.10 -1.13 28.79
C MET A 137 -11.56 -0.59 27.43
N THR A 138 -10.62 -0.20 26.56
CA THR A 138 -10.90 0.23 25.19
C THR A 138 -10.52 -0.83 24.16
N GLY A 139 -11.13 -0.71 22.97
CA GLY A 139 -10.76 -1.47 21.78
C GLY A 139 -9.90 -0.65 20.82
N THR A 140 -9.82 -1.11 19.58
CA THR A 140 -9.28 -0.32 18.47
C THR A 140 -10.27 -0.32 17.30
N GLU A 141 -10.48 0.87 16.73
CA GLU A 141 -11.42 1.09 15.62
C GLU A 141 -10.80 2.11 14.68
N ALA A 142 -10.73 1.76 13.40
CA ALA A 142 -10.10 2.58 12.38
C ALA A 142 -10.63 2.26 10.98
N ALA A 143 -10.32 3.14 10.04
CA ALA A 143 -10.58 2.90 8.63
C ALA A 143 -9.46 3.48 7.76
N VAL A 144 -9.29 2.89 6.58
CA VAL A 144 -8.43 3.42 5.52
C VAL A 144 -9.25 3.64 4.27
N SER A 145 -9.04 4.78 3.62
CA SER A 145 -9.64 5.10 2.33
C SER A 145 -8.56 5.33 1.27
N TYR A 146 -8.69 4.67 0.13
CA TYR A 146 -7.82 4.81 -1.03
C TYR A 146 -8.59 5.34 -2.23
N LEU A 147 -7.88 6.03 -3.12
CA LEU A 147 -8.36 6.39 -4.45
C LEU A 147 -7.59 5.58 -5.50
N ALA A 148 -8.32 4.93 -6.40
CA ALA A 148 -7.75 4.23 -7.54
C ALA A 148 -7.25 5.20 -8.61
N SER A 149 -6.16 4.84 -9.28
CA SER A 149 -5.54 5.62 -10.36
C SER A 149 -4.79 4.71 -11.33
N ASN A 150 -4.46 5.24 -12.51
CA ASN A 150 -3.71 4.53 -13.56
C ASN A 150 -4.37 3.21 -14.03
N CYS A 151 -5.71 3.16 -14.02
CA CYS A 151 -6.53 2.03 -14.46
C CYS A 151 -7.92 2.49 -14.94
N THR A 152 -8.76 1.56 -15.40
CA THR A 152 -10.14 1.81 -15.83
C THR A 152 -11.02 2.41 -14.72
N GLN A 153 -10.76 2.10 -13.45
CA GLN A 153 -11.50 2.56 -12.27
C GLN A 153 -10.87 3.82 -11.63
N SER A 154 -10.09 4.60 -12.39
CA SER A 154 -9.45 5.81 -11.86
C SER A 154 -10.47 6.80 -11.28
N GLY A 155 -10.14 7.36 -10.11
CA GLY A 155 -11.02 8.29 -9.40
C GLY A 155 -12.10 7.63 -8.53
N LYS A 156 -12.13 6.30 -8.46
CA LYS A 156 -13.05 5.54 -7.59
C LYS A 156 -12.43 5.24 -6.22
N ARG A 157 -13.26 5.25 -5.19
CA ARG A 157 -12.89 5.08 -3.79
C ARG A 157 -13.00 3.62 -3.35
N ILE A 158 -12.05 3.22 -2.52
CA ILE A 158 -12.07 1.97 -1.75
C ILE A 158 -11.92 2.36 -0.28
N ARG A 159 -12.79 1.86 0.61
CA ARG A 159 -12.71 2.06 2.05
C ARG A 159 -12.82 0.71 2.76
N PHE A 160 -11.91 0.46 3.68
CA PHE A 160 -11.96 -0.70 4.57
C PHE A 160 -11.95 -0.23 6.01
N HIS A 161 -12.92 -0.69 6.78
CA HIS A 161 -13.14 -0.33 8.17
C HIS A 161 -13.10 -1.56 9.07
N TRP A 162 -12.60 -1.37 10.29
CA TRP A 162 -12.60 -2.39 11.32
C TRP A 162 -12.87 -1.81 12.71
N ASP A 163 -13.49 -2.65 13.53
CA ASP A 163 -13.66 -2.43 14.97
C ASP A 163 -13.34 -3.74 15.73
N ASN A 164 -12.42 -3.67 16.67
CA ASN A 164 -12.11 -4.72 17.63
C ASN A 164 -12.36 -4.17 19.04
N PRO A 165 -13.60 -4.28 19.54
CA PRO A 165 -14.01 -3.65 20.79
C PRO A 165 -13.41 -4.37 21.99
N TYR A 166 -13.33 -3.66 23.13
CA TYR A 166 -12.89 -4.28 24.39
C TYR A 166 -13.78 -5.47 24.81
N THR A 167 -15.08 -5.36 24.55
CA THR A 167 -16.08 -6.41 24.78
C THR A 167 -16.98 -6.50 23.56
N GLY A 168 -17.18 -7.70 23.05
CA GLY A 168 -18.00 -7.93 21.86
C GLY A 168 -17.27 -8.80 20.84
N ARG A 169 -17.74 -8.73 19.60
CA ARG A 169 -17.13 -9.40 18.45
C ARG A 169 -16.52 -8.34 17.54
N ASN A 170 -15.44 -8.72 16.88
CA ASN A 170 -14.80 -7.88 15.88
C ASN A 170 -15.76 -7.71 14.70
N SER A 171 -15.70 -6.55 14.06
CA SER A 171 -16.46 -6.26 12.84
C SER A 171 -15.54 -5.65 11.79
N TYR A 172 -15.85 -5.95 10.53
CA TYR A 172 -15.09 -5.53 9.36
C TYR A 172 -16.08 -5.30 8.22
N ASP A 173 -15.90 -4.23 7.48
CA ASP A 173 -16.76 -3.90 6.36
C ASP A 173 -16.06 -3.04 5.31
N TRP A 174 -16.69 -3.00 4.14
CA TRP A 174 -16.30 -2.20 2.98
C TRP A 174 -17.36 -1.16 2.68
N ASP A 175 -18.00 -0.61 3.71
CA ASP A 175 -18.93 0.49 3.49
C ASP A 175 -18.26 1.55 2.62
N GLN A 176 -19.07 2.34 1.92
CA GLN A 176 -18.55 3.52 1.25
C GLN A 176 -17.56 3.24 0.07
N THR A 177 -17.18 2.00 -0.19
CA THR A 177 -16.46 1.59 -1.41
C THR A 177 -17.35 1.74 -2.64
N ASP A 178 -16.80 2.26 -3.73
CA ASP A 178 -17.50 2.32 -5.01
C ASP A 178 -17.83 0.90 -5.51
N GLN A 179 -19.08 0.66 -5.91
CA GLN A 179 -19.60 -0.67 -6.31
C GLN A 179 -18.95 -1.29 -7.56
N VAL A 180 -18.00 -0.59 -8.19
CA VAL A 180 -17.21 -1.15 -9.30
C VAL A 180 -16.13 -2.12 -8.80
N PHE A 181 -15.82 -2.10 -7.51
CA PHE A 181 -14.86 -3.01 -6.90
C PHE A 181 -15.56 -4.22 -6.29
N ASP A 182 -14.94 -5.38 -6.43
CA ASP A 182 -15.26 -6.57 -5.67
C ASP A 182 -14.37 -6.59 -4.42
N THR A 183 -14.97 -6.86 -3.26
CA THR A 183 -14.29 -6.77 -1.98
C THR A 183 -14.54 -8.01 -1.14
N ASP A 184 -13.51 -8.50 -0.46
CA ASP A 184 -13.62 -9.62 0.46
C ASP A 184 -12.67 -9.44 1.65
N TYR A 185 -12.93 -10.13 2.76
CA TYR A 185 -11.96 -10.25 3.84
C TYR A 185 -12.01 -11.63 4.50
N THR A 186 -10.87 -12.05 5.03
CA THR A 186 -10.75 -13.32 5.76
C THR A 186 -9.95 -13.14 7.05
N GLY A 187 -10.19 -14.02 8.03
CA GLY A 187 -9.56 -13.93 9.35
C GLY A 187 -10.28 -12.96 10.28
N GLY A 188 -9.52 -12.23 11.10
CA GLY A 188 -10.04 -11.16 11.95
C GLY A 188 -10.63 -11.58 13.30
N ASN A 189 -10.43 -12.82 13.75
CA ASN A 189 -10.95 -13.30 15.04
C ASN A 189 -9.96 -13.10 16.19
N GLY A 190 -10.47 -13.10 17.42
CA GLY A 190 -9.66 -13.00 18.65
C GLY A 190 -9.38 -11.57 19.09
N ASN A 191 -8.65 -11.42 20.20
CA ASN A 191 -8.38 -10.12 20.79
C ASN A 191 -7.28 -9.36 20.05
N ASN A 192 -6.24 -10.06 19.59
CA ASN A 192 -5.18 -9.54 18.75
C ASN A 192 -5.35 -10.21 17.39
N ALA A 193 -6.12 -9.55 16.53
CA ALA A 193 -6.64 -10.14 15.31
C ALA A 193 -5.72 -9.86 14.13
N SER A 194 -5.66 -10.81 13.19
CA SER A 194 -5.06 -10.60 11.87
C SER A 194 -6.13 -10.79 10.81
N VAL A 195 -6.34 -9.79 9.96
CA VAL A 195 -7.34 -9.78 8.89
C VAL A 195 -6.66 -9.54 7.55
N THR A 196 -7.06 -10.31 6.54
CA THR A 196 -6.64 -10.10 5.15
C THR A 196 -7.80 -9.48 4.40
N ALA A 197 -7.68 -8.21 4.03
CA ALA A 197 -8.64 -7.47 3.23
C ALA A 197 -8.21 -7.52 1.76
N THR A 198 -9.08 -7.94 0.85
CA THR A 198 -8.76 -8.04 -0.58
C THR A 198 -9.74 -7.22 -1.41
N VAL A 199 -9.18 -6.42 -2.32
CA VAL A 199 -9.95 -5.67 -3.32
C VAL A 199 -9.52 -6.04 -4.74
N SER A 200 -10.50 -6.40 -5.56
CA SER A 200 -10.38 -6.68 -6.99
C SER A 200 -11.33 -5.77 -7.80
N ALA A 201 -11.14 -5.75 -9.11
CA ALA A 201 -12.03 -5.07 -10.04
C ALA A 201 -12.19 -5.92 -11.31
N PRO A 202 -13.35 -5.88 -11.98
CA PRO A 202 -13.47 -6.43 -13.32
C PRO A 202 -12.58 -5.66 -14.30
N ASP A 203 -12.05 -6.39 -15.27
CA ASP A 203 -11.20 -5.86 -16.34
C ASP A 203 -11.93 -4.93 -17.30
#